data_AF-A0ABD7NEU7-F1
#
_entry.id   AF-A0ABD7NEU7-F1
#
_cell.length_a   1.000
_cell.length_b   1.000
_cell.length_c   1.000
_cell.angle_alpha   90.00
_cell.angle_beta   90.00
_cell.angle_gamma   90.00
#
_symmetry.space_group_name_H-M   'P 1'
#
loop_
_entity.id
_entity.type
_entity.pdbx_description
1 polymer ?
#
loop_
_entity_poly.entity_id
_entity_poly.type
_entity_poly.pdbx_seq_one_letter_code
_entity_poly.pdbx_strand_id
1 'polypeptide(L)'
;MRKITQSGYSSELANHTLDSNKDIYLLSTELEPQYRFENNHRTDEIVAYRAWFTQEGLPPFTVKFAKKIALPSYLSAVNFDNLEACEVRYNIYFRADEVHEVKS
;
A
#
# COMPACT_ATOMS: atom_id res chain seq x y z
N MET A 1 14.85 -27.14 4.99
CA MET A 1 13.46 -26.68 5.21
C MET A 1 13.07 -25.75 4.07
N ARG A 2 12.08 -26.10 3.26
CA ARG A 2 11.51 -25.17 2.26
C ARG A 2 10.66 -24.15 3.03
N LYS A 3 11.11 -22.90 3.05
CA LYS A 3 10.35 -21.76 3.59
C LYS A 3 9.06 -21.68 2.77
N ILE A 4 7.90 -21.75 3.43
CA ILE A 4 6.59 -21.59 2.80
C ILE A 4 6.61 -20.22 2.13
N THR A 5 6.63 -20.17 0.80
CA THR A 5 6.34 -18.95 0.07
C THR A 5 4.89 -18.64 0.37
N GLN A 6 4.60 -17.65 1.24
CA GLN A 6 3.25 -17.09 1.33
C GLN A 6 2.94 -16.51 -0.05
N SER A 7 2.31 -17.30 -0.92
CA SER A 7 1.95 -16.90 -2.27
C SER A 7 0.68 -16.07 -2.18
N GLY A 8 0.83 -14.75 -2.02
CA GLY A 8 -0.31 -13.84 -1.96
C GLY A 8 -0.10 -12.68 -1.01
N TYR A 9 -1.15 -11.87 -0.90
CA TYR A 9 -1.27 -10.83 0.11
C TYR A 9 -1.65 -11.47 1.45
N SER A 10 -1.00 -11.03 2.52
CA SER A 10 -1.29 -11.46 3.89
C SER A 10 -1.15 -10.27 4.86
N SER A 11 -1.98 -10.25 5.89
CA SER A 11 -1.87 -9.23 6.95
C SER A 11 -0.66 -9.51 7.85
N GLU A 12 -0.26 -10.78 8.00
CA GLU A 12 0.92 -11.17 8.77
C GLU A 12 2.20 -10.57 8.20
N LEU A 13 2.36 -10.56 6.87
CA LEU A 13 3.54 -9.95 6.25
C LEU A 13 3.54 -8.42 6.42
N ALA A 14 2.37 -7.77 6.34
CA ALA A 14 2.25 -6.34 6.58
C ALA A 14 2.66 -5.98 8.01
N ASN A 15 2.12 -6.69 9.00
CA ASN A 15 2.41 -6.51 10.42
C ASN A 15 3.87 -6.86 10.79
N HIS A 16 4.53 -7.73 10.02
CA HIS A 16 5.95 -8.01 10.20
C HIS A 16 6.85 -6.93 9.59
N THR A 17 6.38 -6.26 8.53
CA THR A 17 7.16 -5.25 7.79
C THR A 17 7.05 -3.86 8.42
N LEU A 18 5.87 -3.50 8.92
CA LEU A 18 5.58 -2.19 9.50
C LEU A 18 5.60 -2.26 11.03
N ASP A 19 6.24 -1.28 11.67
CA ASP A 19 6.29 -1.20 13.13
C ASP A 19 4.98 -0.62 13.67
N SER A 20 4.20 -1.41 14.40
CA SER A 20 2.92 -0.98 14.97
C SER A 20 3.03 0.13 16.01
N ASN A 21 4.24 0.41 16.51
CA ASN A 21 4.49 1.48 17.49
C ASN A 21 4.86 2.82 16.83
N LYS A 22 4.89 2.87 15.50
CA LYS A 22 5.29 4.05 14.74
C LYS A 22 4.20 4.46 13.76
N ASP A 23 3.94 5.76 13.72
CA ASP A 23 2.96 6.31 12.80
C ASP A 23 3.39 6.16 11.35
N ILE A 24 2.39 6.02 10.48
CA ILE A 24 2.53 6.07 9.04
C ILE A 24 1.96 7.40 8.57
N TYR A 25 2.68 8.09 7.68
CA TYR A 25 2.29 9.41 7.17
C TYR A 25 2.02 9.36 5.67
N LEU A 26 0.97 10.03 5.23
CA LEU A 26 0.63 10.20 3.82
C LEU A 26 1.58 11.21 3.13
N LEU A 27 2.13 10.82 1.98
CA LEU A 27 2.99 11.68 1.15
C LEU A 27 2.33 12.13 -0.16
N SER A 28 1.29 11.45 -0.62
CA SER A 28 0.57 11.85 -1.83
C SER A 28 -0.53 12.87 -1.54
N THR A 29 -0.69 13.85 -2.44
CA THR A 29 -1.86 14.75 -2.45
C THR A 29 -2.99 14.23 -3.34
N GLU A 30 -2.70 13.28 -4.24
CA GLU A 30 -3.65 12.68 -5.16
C GLU A 30 -3.34 11.19 -5.35
N LEU A 31 -4.36 10.41 -5.71
CA LEU A 31 -4.20 9.00 -6.08
C LEU A 31 -3.64 8.87 -7.51
N GLU A 32 -2.57 8.10 -7.67
CA GLU A 32 -2.04 7.75 -8.98
C GLU A 32 -2.82 6.55 -9.56
N PRO A 33 -3.43 6.66 -10.75
CA PRO A 33 -4.12 5.54 -11.39
C PRO A 33 -3.11 4.49 -11.88
N GLN A 34 -3.43 3.23 -11.64
CA GLN A 34 -2.73 2.08 -12.21
C GLN A 34 -3.58 1.46 -13.31
N TYR A 35 -3.00 1.40 -14.51
CA TYR A 35 -3.67 0.90 -15.71
C TYR A 35 -3.40 -0.59 -15.94
N ARG A 36 -4.34 -1.26 -16.60
CA ARG A 36 -4.12 -2.63 -17.08
C ARG A 36 -2.99 -2.63 -18.11
N PHE A 37 -2.22 -3.70 -18.10
CA PHE A 37 -1.27 -4.01 -19.16
C PHE A 37 -1.74 -5.27 -19.90
N GLU A 38 -1.86 -5.17 -21.21
CA GLU A 38 -2.15 -6.28 -22.11
C GLU A 38 -1.09 -6.32 -23.19
N ASN A 39 -0.53 -7.51 -23.45
CA ASN A 39 0.55 -7.70 -24.44
C ASN A 39 1.71 -6.71 -24.28
N ASN A 40 2.11 -6.43 -23.02
CA ASN A 40 3.15 -5.45 -22.67
C ASN A 40 2.85 -3.97 -23.00
N HIS A 41 1.61 -3.65 -23.36
CA HIS A 41 1.14 -2.29 -23.59
C HIS A 41 0.13 -1.87 -22.52
N ARG A 42 0.24 -0.61 -22.08
CA ARG A 42 -0.72 0.01 -21.17
C ARG A 42 -2.04 0.24 -21.91
N THR A 43 -3.16 -0.20 -21.35
CA THR A 43 -4.50 0.15 -21.84
C THR A 43 -5.02 1.41 -21.13
N ASP A 44 -6.19 1.90 -21.52
CA ASP A 44 -6.87 3.00 -20.82
C ASP A 44 -7.74 2.54 -19.65
N GLU A 45 -7.79 1.23 -19.37
CA GLU A 45 -8.54 0.67 -18.24
C GLU A 45 -7.77 0.85 -16.93
N ILE A 46 -8.33 1.63 -16.01
CA ILE A 46 -7.81 1.75 -14.65
C ILE A 46 -8.24 0.52 -13.84
N VAL A 47 -7.27 -0.18 -13.26
CA VAL A 47 -7.50 -1.41 -12.48
C VAL A 47 -7.20 -1.24 -10.99
N ALA A 48 -6.57 -0.13 -10.61
CA ALA A 48 -6.31 0.24 -9.22
C ALA A 48 -5.84 1.68 -9.10
N TYR A 49 -5.64 2.12 -7.86
CA TYR A 49 -5.05 3.39 -7.51
C TYR A 49 -3.93 3.17 -6.50
N ARG A 50 -2.96 4.08 -6.41
CA ARG A 50 -1.92 4.03 -5.37
C ARG A 50 -1.62 5.40 -4.81
N ALA A 51 -1.14 5.42 -3.58
CA ALA A 51 -0.57 6.60 -2.92
C ALA A 51 0.73 6.23 -2.20
N TRP A 52 1.57 7.23 -1.97
CA TRP A 52 2.84 7.12 -1.26
C TRP A 52 2.69 7.42 0.23
N PHE A 53 3.38 6.64 1.03
CA PHE A 53 3.40 6.73 2.49
C PHE A 53 4.84 6.57 3.00
N THR A 54 5.06 6.95 4.25
CA THR A 54 6.33 6.75 4.94
C THR A 54 6.12 6.34 6.40
N GLN A 55 7.05 5.57 6.93
CA GLN A 55 7.17 5.25 8.35
C GLN A 55 8.64 5.38 8.74
N GLU A 56 8.92 5.93 9.91
CA GLU A 56 10.28 6.13 10.39
C GLU A 56 11.07 4.80 10.44
N GLY A 57 12.20 4.76 9.75
CA GLY A 57 13.07 3.59 9.64
C GLY A 57 12.84 2.75 8.39
N LEU A 58 11.86 3.11 7.55
CA LEU A 58 11.60 2.47 6.26
C LEU A 58 11.74 3.47 5.11
N PRO A 59 12.20 3.04 3.92
CA PRO A 59 12.02 3.81 2.70
C PRO A 59 10.53 4.12 2.45
N PRO A 60 10.19 5.22 1.77
CA PRO A 60 8.83 5.45 1.32
C PRO A 60 8.28 4.26 0.52
N PHE A 61 7.01 3.94 0.74
CA PHE A 61 6.34 2.80 0.12
C PHE A 61 4.97 3.19 -0.41
N THR A 62 4.46 2.42 -1.36
CA THR A 62 3.13 2.63 -1.93
C THR A 62 2.13 1.64 -1.37
N VAL A 63 0.92 2.12 -1.10
CA VAL A 63 -0.25 1.26 -0.82
C VAL A 63 -1.20 1.33 -2.01
N LYS A 64 -1.60 0.16 -2.50
CA LYS A 64 -2.55 0.00 -3.60
C LYS A 64 -3.97 -0.12 -3.08
N PHE A 65 -4.90 0.56 -3.73
CA PHE A 65 -6.34 0.51 -3.49
C PHE A 65 -7.07 -0.01 -4.72
N ALA A 66 -8.03 -0.91 -4.54
CA ALA A 66 -8.79 -1.47 -5.66
C ALA A 66 -9.77 -0.45 -6.27
N LYS A 67 -10.18 0.54 -5.48
CA LYS A 67 -11.13 1.59 -5.86
C LYS A 67 -10.52 2.96 -5.62
N LYS A 68 -11.11 3.99 -6.23
CA LYS A 68 -10.75 5.37 -5.93
C LYS A 68 -11.30 5.72 -4.55
N ILE A 69 -10.43 6.19 -3.67
CA ILE A 69 -10.77 6.57 -2.29
C ILE A 69 -10.48 8.05 -2.06
N ALA A 70 -10.95 8.58 -0.92
CA ALA A 70 -10.56 9.92 -0.47
C ALA A 70 -9.24 9.83 0.30
N LEU A 71 -8.27 10.67 -0.06
CA LEU A 71 -7.03 10.78 0.71
C LEU A 71 -7.20 11.81 1.84
N PRO A 72 -6.64 11.53 3.03
CA PRO A 72 -6.38 12.55 4.05
C PRO A 72 -5.48 13.69 3.54
N SER A 73 -5.22 14.67 4.41
CA SER A 73 -4.28 15.74 4.08
C SER A 73 -2.85 15.22 3.99
N TYR A 74 -2.03 15.90 3.20
CA TYR A 74 -0.59 15.63 3.14
C TYR A 74 0.02 15.70 4.55
N LEU A 75 0.85 14.72 4.90
CA LEU A 75 1.46 14.52 6.22
C LEU A 75 0.49 14.24 7.37
N SER A 76 -0.78 13.93 7.10
CA SER A 76 -1.64 13.32 8.12
C SER A 76 -1.07 11.95 8.52
N ALA A 77 -1.07 11.66 9.82
CA ALA A 77 -0.87 10.31 10.33
C ALA A 77 -2.09 9.45 9.95
N VAL A 78 -1.87 8.22 9.50
CA VAL A 78 -2.94 7.38 8.93
C VAL A 78 -2.96 5.95 9.46
N ASN A 79 -4.15 5.37 9.44
CA ASN A 79 -4.39 3.93 9.57
C ASN A 79 -5.06 3.40 8.30
N PHE A 80 -4.91 2.10 8.06
CA PHE A 80 -5.45 1.41 6.90
C PHE A 80 -6.48 0.37 7.31
N ASP A 81 -7.54 0.24 6.51
CA ASP A 81 -8.47 -0.87 6.63
C ASP A 81 -7.96 -2.06 5.82
N ASN A 82 -7.90 -3.24 6.46
CA ASN A 82 -7.47 -4.50 5.84
C ASN A 82 -6.11 -4.40 5.12
N LEU A 83 -5.11 -3.83 5.79
CA LEU A 83 -3.76 -3.75 5.26
C LEU A 83 -3.13 -5.14 5.11
N GLU A 84 -2.68 -5.43 3.90
CA GLU A 84 -1.98 -6.66 3.57
C GLU A 84 -0.75 -6.36 2.74
N ALA A 85 0.23 -7.27 2.81
CA ALA A 85 1.44 -7.18 2.02
C ALA A 85 1.71 -8.47 1.27
N CYS A 86 2.39 -8.38 0.13
CA CYS A 86 2.94 -9.53 -0.58
C CYS A 86 4.41 -9.27 -0.94
N GLU A 87 5.19 -10.35 -1.05
CA GLU A 87 6.58 -10.28 -1.51
C GLU A 87 6.68 -10.73 -2.97
N VAL A 88 7.22 -9.89 -3.83
CA VAL A 88 7.53 -10.22 -5.23
C VAL A 88 8.98 -9.84 -5.52
N ARG A 89 9.79 -10.84 -5.84
CA ARG A 89 11.23 -10.67 -6.14
C ARG A 89 11.95 -9.83 -5.06
N TYR A 90 11.77 -10.18 -3.78
CA TYR A 90 12.36 -9.50 -2.63
C TYR A 90 11.88 -8.07 -2.37
N ASN A 91 10.85 -7.61 -3.09
CA ASN A 91 10.19 -6.32 -2.82
C ASN A 91 8.86 -6.58 -2.14
N ILE A 92 8.55 -5.78 -1.11
CA ILE A 92 7.28 -5.82 -0.40
C ILE A 92 6.32 -4.81 -1.04
N TYR A 93 5.12 -5.26 -1.36
CA TYR A 93 4.05 -4.44 -1.91
C TYR A 93 2.84 -4.48 -1.00
N PHE A 94 2.23 -3.33 -0.75
CA PHE A 94 1.09 -3.20 0.15
C PHE A 94 -0.20 -2.96 -0.62
N ARG A 95 -1.30 -3.48 -0.08
CA ARG A 95 -2.67 -3.11 -0.47
C ARG A 95 -3.53 -2.90 0.77
N ALA A 96 -4.53 -2.04 0.63
CA ALA A 96 -5.55 -1.81 1.64
C ALA A 96 -6.88 -1.52 0.97
N ASP A 97 -7.96 -1.61 1.74
CA ASP A 97 -9.30 -1.25 1.25
C ASP A 97 -9.51 0.27 1.32
N GLU A 98 -9.14 0.89 2.44
CA GLU A 98 -9.29 2.32 2.71
C GLU A 98 -8.11 2.87 3.54
N VAL A 99 -8.02 4.19 3.64
CA VAL A 99 -7.08 4.90 4.51
C VAL A 99 -7.78 6.05 5.25
N HIS A 100 -7.51 6.17 6.55
CA HIS A 100 -8.15 7.15 7.42
C HIS A 100 -7.11 7.90 8.23
N GLU A 101 -7.36 9.19 8.47
CA GLU A 101 -6.54 9.99 9.38
C GLU A 101 -6.71 9.51 10.82
N VAL A 102 -5.58 9.36 11.53
CA VAL A 102 -5.57 9.15 12.98
C VAL A 102 -5.99 10.46 13.63
N LYS A 103 -7.22 10.53 14.12
CA LYS A 103 -7.69 11.69 14.88
C LYS A 103 -6.96 11.72 16.22
N SER A 104 -6.22 12.81 16.47
CA SER A 104 -5.67 13.15 17.78
C SER A 104 -6.75 13.58 18.76
#